data_AF-A0A382Z1T2-F1
#
_entry.id   AF-A0A382Z1T2-F1
#
_cell.length_a   1.000
_cell.length_b   1.000
_cell.length_c   1.000
_cell.angle_alpha   90.00
_cell.angle_beta   90.00
_cell.angle_gamma   90.00
#
_symmetry.space_group_name_H-M   'P 1'
#
loop_
_entity.id
_entity.type
_entity.pdbx_description
1 polymer ?
#
loop_
_entity_poly.entity_id
_entity_poly.type
_entity_poly.pdbx_seq_one_letter_code
_entity_poly.pdbx_strand_id
1 'polypeptide(L)'
;EPSQEEWRPQIIKTQATTGDGVNDFVSALDRFREYAAGDDLRYQRRCRLEASELRRLLGEAFWRHVEQLVSPSELDKVTAQLARRELDPYTAVDAIMERALAQRDADRNS
;
A
#
# COMPACT_ATOMS: atom_id res chain seq x y z
N GLU A 1 -16.05 -15.68 -23.14
CA GLU A 1 -17.06 -15.53 -22.07
C GLU A 1 -16.31 -15.52 -20.74
N PRO A 2 -16.67 -14.67 -19.75
CA PRO A 2 -16.01 -14.74 -18.44
C PRO A 2 -16.45 -16.03 -17.75
N SER A 3 -15.48 -16.80 -17.25
CA SER A 3 -15.67 -18.08 -16.57
C SER A 3 -16.48 -17.93 -15.27
N GLN A 4 -17.28 -18.94 -14.95
CA GLN A 4 -18.30 -18.97 -13.88
C GLN A 4 -17.77 -18.99 -12.42
N GLU A 5 -16.52 -18.59 -12.15
CA GLU A 5 -15.86 -18.83 -10.85
C GLU A 5 -15.67 -17.59 -9.94
N GLU A 6 -16.09 -16.39 -10.37
CA GLU A 6 -15.97 -15.17 -9.56
C GLU A 6 -17.21 -14.97 -8.66
N TRP A 7 -16.99 -14.86 -7.34
CA TRP A 7 -18.08 -14.63 -6.39
C TRP A 7 -18.74 -13.27 -6.57
N ARG A 8 -20.07 -13.30 -6.70
CA ARG A 8 -20.90 -12.11 -6.81
C ARG A 8 -21.54 -11.81 -5.45
N PRO A 9 -21.15 -10.72 -4.76
CA PRO A 9 -21.75 -10.37 -3.48
C PRO A 9 -23.25 -10.08 -3.65
N GLN A 10 -24.08 -10.70 -2.81
CA GLN A 10 -25.52 -10.52 -2.82
C GLN A 10 -25.90 -9.28 -1.99
N ILE A 11 -26.85 -8.50 -2.49
CA ILE A 11 -27.45 -7.38 -1.75
C ILE A 11 -28.67 -7.91 -1.01
N ILE A 12 -28.58 -8.03 0.31
CA ILE A 12 -29.64 -8.54 1.18
C ILE A 12 -30.16 -7.38 2.04
N LYS A 13 -31.47 -7.17 2.02
CA LYS A 13 -32.12 -6.17 2.89
C LYS A 13 -32.29 -6.77 4.28
N THR A 14 -31.86 -6.02 5.30
CA THR A 14 -32.01 -6.42 6.70
C THR A 14 -32.55 -5.27 7.54
N GLN A 15 -33.30 -5.58 8.60
CA GLN A 15 -33.75 -4.61 9.60
C GLN A 15 -33.39 -5.12 11.00
N ALA A 16 -32.41 -4.46 11.62
CA ALA A 16 -31.82 -4.91 12.89
C ALA A 16 -32.82 -4.91 14.07
N THR A 17 -33.81 -4.01 14.06
CA THR A 17 -34.79 -3.88 15.15
C THR A 17 -35.86 -4.96 15.14
N THR A 18 -36.19 -5.51 13.97
CA THR A 18 -37.21 -6.56 13.80
C THR A 18 -36.57 -7.94 13.61
N GLY A 19 -35.29 -7.98 13.24
CA GLY A 19 -34.58 -9.21 12.88
C GLY A 19 -34.81 -9.66 11.45
N ASP A 20 -35.57 -8.89 10.66
CA ASP A 20 -35.90 -9.25 9.28
C ASP A 20 -34.64 -9.31 8.41
N GLY A 21 -34.53 -10.35 7.59
CA GLY A 21 -33.42 -10.58 6.66
C GLY A 21 -32.09 -10.99 7.31
N VAL A 22 -31.99 -11.05 8.65
CA VAL A 22 -30.75 -11.42 9.34
C VAL A 22 -30.37 -12.88 9.06
N ASN A 23 -31.32 -13.80 9.02
CA ASN A 23 -31.06 -15.21 8.70
C ASN A 23 -30.55 -15.42 7.27
N ASP A 24 -31.10 -14.66 6.31
CA ASP A 24 -30.67 -14.69 4.92
C ASP A 24 -29.26 -14.13 4.77
N PHE A 25 -28.94 -13.07 5.52
CA PHE A 25 -27.59 -12.52 5.61
C PHE A 25 -26.59 -13.52 6.18
N VAL A 26 -26.91 -14.21 7.28
CA VAL A 26 -26.05 -15.24 7.88
C VAL A 26 -25.81 -16.38 6.89
N SER A 27 -26.86 -16.83 6.20
CA SER A 27 -26.75 -17.89 5.18
C SER A 27 -25.86 -17.48 4.00
N ALA A 28 -25.95 -16.23 3.54
CA ALA A 28 -25.08 -15.70 2.50
C ALA A 28 -23.62 -15.54 2.96
N LEU A 29 -23.42 -15.19 4.25
CA LEU A 29 -22.10 -15.12 4.86
C LEU A 29 -21.44 -16.50 4.94
N ASP A 30 -22.17 -17.54 5.30
CA ASP A 30 -21.64 -18.91 5.37
C ASP A 30 -21.26 -19.44 4.00
N ARG A 31 -22.09 -19.21 2.98
CA ARG A 31 -21.73 -19.51 1.57
C ARG A 31 -20.50 -18.74 1.10
N PHE A 32 -20.35 -17.47 1.51
CA PHE A 32 -19.14 -16.71 1.20
C PHE A 32 -17.92 -17.27 1.93
N ARG A 33 -18.08 -17.73 3.18
CA ARG A 33 -16.99 -18.37 3.94
C ARG A 33 -16.53 -19.66 3.30
N GLU A 34 -17.44 -20.48 2.77
CA GLU A 34 -17.13 -21.69 2.02
C GLU A 34 -16.40 -21.36 0.70
N TYR A 35 -16.92 -20.39 -0.06
CA TYR A 35 -16.25 -19.90 -1.28
C TYR A 35 -14.84 -19.34 -0.98
N ALA A 36 -14.71 -18.53 0.08
CA ALA A 36 -13.47 -17.93 0.53
C ALA A 36 -12.61 -18.87 1.40
N ALA A 37 -13.04 -20.11 1.63
CA ALA A 37 -12.21 -21.16 2.24
C ALA A 37 -11.28 -21.81 1.20
N GLY A 38 -11.55 -21.60 -0.10
CA GLY A 38 -10.56 -21.86 -1.14
C GLY A 38 -9.30 -21.04 -0.86
N ASP A 39 -8.17 -21.74 -0.70
CA ASP A 39 -6.88 -21.19 -0.22
C ASP A 39 -6.44 -19.95 -1.02
N ASP A 40 -6.81 -19.90 -2.30
CA ASP A 40 -6.43 -18.88 -3.25
C ASP A 40 -6.92 -17.46 -2.90
N LEU A 41 -8.15 -17.29 -2.40
CA LEU A 41 -8.67 -15.94 -2.07
C LEU A 41 -8.10 -15.37 -0.78
N ARG A 42 -7.89 -16.21 0.23
CA ARG A 42 -7.23 -15.80 1.47
C ARG A 42 -5.75 -15.52 1.22
N TYR A 43 -5.10 -16.37 0.43
CA TYR A 43 -3.73 -16.16 0.01
C TYR A 43 -3.57 -14.86 -0.78
N GLN A 44 -4.38 -14.63 -1.81
CA GLN A 44 -4.35 -13.40 -2.60
C GLN A 44 -4.61 -12.14 -1.76
N ARG A 45 -5.59 -12.18 -0.85
CA ARG A 45 -5.83 -11.06 0.09
C ARG A 45 -4.62 -10.81 0.98
N ARG A 46 -4.01 -11.87 1.51
CA ARG A 46 -2.79 -11.79 2.32
C ARG A 46 -1.63 -11.22 1.52
N CYS A 47 -1.36 -11.72 0.32
CA CYS A 47 -0.33 -11.18 -0.58
C CYS A 47 -0.53 -9.68 -0.86
N ARG A 48 -1.77 -9.22 -1.06
CA ARG A 48 -2.05 -7.78 -1.25
C ARG A 48 -1.75 -6.96 0.00
N LEU A 49 -2.15 -7.46 1.18
CA LEU A 49 -1.87 -6.80 2.46
C LEU A 49 -0.36 -6.75 2.73
N GLU A 50 0.33 -7.89 2.62
CA GLU A 50 1.78 -7.99 2.79
C GLU A 50 2.54 -7.14 1.78
N ALA A 51 2.08 -7.06 0.52
CA ALA A 51 2.70 -6.17 -0.48
C ALA A 51 2.53 -4.69 -0.13
N SER A 52 1.38 -4.28 0.41
CA SER A 52 1.16 -2.92 0.89
C SER A 52 2.05 -2.61 2.09
N GLU A 53 2.15 -3.54 3.03
CA GLU A 53 2.96 -3.39 4.23
C GLU A 53 4.45 -3.34 3.90
N LEU A 54 4.92 -4.21 3.01
CA LEU A 54 6.29 -4.19 2.49
C LEU A 54 6.62 -2.85 1.83
N ARG A 55 5.71 -2.31 1.00
CA ARG A 55 5.92 -0.98 0.38
C ARG A 55 6.02 0.13 1.42
N ARG A 56 5.18 0.10 2.46
CA ARG A 56 5.21 1.06 3.57
C ARG A 56 6.55 0.98 4.31
N LEU A 57 6.96 -0.23 4.70
CA LEU A 57 8.22 -0.47 5.41
C LEU A 57 9.44 -0.07 4.59
N LEU A 58 9.44 -0.38 3.28
CA LEU A 58 10.49 0.07 2.36
C LEU A 58 10.55 1.60 2.27
N GLY A 59 9.39 2.27 2.16
CA GLY A 59 9.31 3.72 2.13
C GLY A 59 9.83 4.37 3.41
N GLU A 60 9.45 3.84 4.58
CA GLU A 60 9.94 4.34 5.88
C GLU A 60 11.44 4.11 6.06
N ALA A 61 11.93 2.93 5.70
CA ALA A 61 13.35 2.63 5.77
C ALA A 61 14.16 3.54 4.85
N PHE A 62 13.68 3.78 3.63
CA PHE A 62 14.31 4.69 2.70
C PHE A 62 14.30 6.13 3.21
N TRP A 63 13.17 6.62 3.73
CA TRP A 63 13.07 7.97 4.27
C TRP A 63 14.05 8.21 5.42
N ARG A 64 14.17 7.26 6.36
CA ARG A 64 15.17 7.34 7.45
C ARG A 64 16.61 7.44 6.93
N HIS A 65 16.92 6.77 5.82
CA HIS A 65 18.24 6.86 5.19
C HIS A 65 18.48 8.24 4.56
N VAL A 66 17.44 8.81 3.91
CA VAL A 66 17.51 10.17 3.37
C VAL A 66 17.69 11.21 4.48
N GLU A 67 17.04 11.05 5.63
CA GLU A 67 17.18 11.95 6.79
C GLU A 67 18.61 11.98 7.37
N GLN A 68 19.39 10.91 7.19
CA GLN A 68 20.80 10.88 7.59
C GLN A 68 21.72 11.58 6.57
N LEU A 69 21.30 11.63 5.32
CA LEU A 69 22.07 12.14 4.18
C LEU A 69 21.82 13.62 3.91
N VAL A 70 20.58 14.07 4.11
CA VAL A 70 20.11 15.42 3.76
C VAL A 70 19.69 16.13 5.03
N SER A 71 20.35 17.24 5.33
CA SER A 71 20.00 18.06 6.48
C SER A 71 18.61 18.72 6.30
N PRO A 72 17.90 19.07 7.39
CA PRO A 72 16.63 19.79 7.30
C PRO A 72 16.74 21.08 6.45
N SER A 73 17.86 21.80 6.59
CA SER A 73 18.11 23.03 5.83
C SER A 73 18.29 22.82 4.33
N GLU A 74 18.80 21.66 3.91
CA GLU A 74 18.91 21.32 2.49
C GLU A 74 17.55 20.94 1.92
N LEU A 75 16.74 20.18 2.66
CA LEU A 75 15.36 19.89 2.28
C LEU A 75 14.55 21.18 2.10
N ASP A 76 14.65 22.13 3.04
CA ASP A 76 13.98 23.43 2.95
C ASP A 76 14.37 24.20 1.66
N LYS A 77 15.66 24.16 1.29
CA LYS A 77 16.14 24.79 0.04
C LYS A 77 15.55 24.12 -1.20
N VAL A 78 15.53 22.79 -1.23
CA VAL A 78 14.93 22.01 -2.33
C VAL A 78 13.45 22.33 -2.43
N THR A 79 12.71 22.33 -1.31
CA THR A 79 11.28 22.67 -1.29
C THR A 79 11.02 24.10 -1.75
N ALA A 80 11.87 25.07 -1.38
CA ALA A 80 11.75 26.44 -1.85
C ALA A 80 11.94 26.56 -3.38
N GLN A 81 12.87 25.81 -3.97
CA GLN A 81 13.08 25.76 -5.42
C GLN A 81 11.88 25.11 -6.15
N LEU A 82 11.32 24.03 -5.60
CA LEU A 82 10.10 23.39 -6.12
C LEU A 82 8.92 24.36 -6.10
N ALA A 83 8.72 25.09 -5.00
CA ALA A 83 7.65 26.07 -4.87
C ALA A 83 7.75 27.20 -5.89
N ARG A 84 8.98 27.58 -6.28
CA ARG A 84 9.25 28.59 -7.32
C ARG A 84 9.24 28.01 -8.74
N ARG A 85 9.08 26.69 -8.90
CA ARG A 85 9.24 25.95 -10.18
C ARG A 85 10.62 26.11 -10.81
N GLU A 86 11.63 26.40 -9.99
CA GLU A 86 13.04 26.45 -10.42
C GLU A 86 13.63 25.03 -10.52
N LEU A 87 13.03 24.09 -9.79
CA LEU A 87 13.37 22.68 -9.80
C LEU A 87 12.11 21.86 -10.06
N ASP A 88 12.25 20.82 -10.88
CA ASP A 88 11.18 19.85 -11.14
C ASP A 88 11.17 18.76 -10.04
N PRO A 89 10.00 18.31 -9.57
CA PRO A 89 9.88 17.29 -8.53
C PRO A 89 10.63 15.98 -8.83
N TYR A 90 10.62 15.51 -10.07
CA TYR A 90 11.29 14.26 -10.44
C TYR A 90 12.81 14.43 -10.40
N THR A 91 13.31 15.56 -10.92
CA THR A 91 14.72 15.93 -10.87
C THR A 91 15.23 16.03 -9.42
N ALA A 92 14.43 16.61 -8.52
CA ALA A 92 14.76 16.68 -7.10
C ALA A 92 14.84 15.29 -6.45
N VAL A 93 13.89 14.41 -6.76
CA VAL A 93 13.87 13.03 -6.27
C VAL A 93 15.08 12.25 -6.79
N ASP A 94 15.37 12.33 -8.09
CA ASP A 94 16.49 11.63 -8.72
C ASP A 94 17.83 12.04 -8.07
N ALA A 95 18.05 13.34 -7.85
CA ALA A 95 19.26 13.82 -7.19
C ALA A 95 19.42 13.31 -5.74
N ILE A 96 18.32 13.20 -5.00
CA ILE A 96 18.33 12.64 -3.63
C ILE A 96 18.57 11.12 -3.68
N MET A 97 17.95 10.41 -4.62
CA MET A 97 18.12 8.97 -4.83
C MET A 97 19.56 8.60 -5.18
N GLU A 98 20.19 9.33 -6.12
CA GLU A 98 21.58 9.09 -6.52
C GLU A 98 22.54 9.21 -5.34
N ARG A 99 22.42 10.28 -4.54
CA ARG A 99 23.24 10.46 -3.33
C ARG A 99 22.99 9.35 -2.31
N ALA A 100 21.75 8.96 -2.10
CA ALA A 100 21.38 7.91 -1.15
C ALA A 100 21.96 6.54 -1.51
N LEU A 101 21.98 6.21 -2.81
CA LEU A 101 22.56 4.97 -3.32
C LEU A 101 24.09 5.00 -3.25
N ALA A 102 24.73 6.12 -3.62
CA ALA A 102 26.18 6.28 -3.55
C ALA A 102 26.73 6.12 -2.12
N GLN A 103 26.04 6.67 -1.12
CA GLN A 103 26.43 6.51 0.29
C GLN A 103 26.36 5.04 0.74
N ARG A 104 25.32 4.32 0.30
CA ARG A 104 25.14 2.90 0.66
C ARG A 104 26.23 2.01 0.06
N ASP A 105 26.72 2.33 -1.13
CA ASP A 105 27.84 1.62 -1.73
C ASP A 105 29.17 1.92 -1.02
N ALA A 106 29.35 3.16 -0.55
CA ALA A 106 30.50 3.54 0.28
C ALA A 106 30.51 2.80 1.62
N ASP A 107 29.36 2.70 2.30
CA ASP A 107 29.23 1.99 3.57
C ASP A 107 29.45 0.48 3.42
N ARG A 108 29.11 -0.10 2.26
CA ARG A 108 29.32 -1.54 1.98
C ARG A 108 30.78 -1.89 1.68
N ASN A 109 31.52 -0.95 1.10
CA ASN A 109 32.91 -1.14 0.69
C ASN A 109 33.94 -0.75 1.76
N SER A 110 33.48 -0.26 2.92
CA SER A 110 34.28 0.11 4.10
C SER A 110 34.27 -1.01 5.15
#